data_AF-A0A927DKM4-F1
#
_entry.id   AF-A0A927DKM4-F1
#
_cell.length_a   1.000
_cell.length_b   1.000
_cell.length_c   1.000
_cell.angle_alpha   90.00
_cell.angle_beta   90.00
_cell.angle_gamma   90.00
#
_symmetry.space_group_name_H-M   'P 1'
#
loop_
_entity.id
_entity.type
_entity.pdbx_description
1 polymer ?
#
loop_
_entity_poly.entity_id
_entity_poly.type
_entity_poly.pdbx_seq_one_letter_code
_entity_poly.pdbx_strand_id
1 'polypeptide(L)'
;MTRLTNLTPAEKKFIDDAIAAAERAAGKKLNQPNRHIVLNRARAQIESQRYADRQRALREDERQQSDFAWSRPRAAPLIADFGGLVVLTLR
;
A
#
# COMPACT_ATOMS: atom_id res chain seq x y z
N MET A 1 -0.70 20.89 14.51
CA MET A 1 -1.54 19.78 14.02
C MET A 1 -2.49 20.32 12.96
N THR A 2 -2.29 19.95 11.70
CA THR A 2 -3.29 20.21 10.66
C THR A 2 -4.54 19.38 10.98
N ARG A 3 -5.72 19.98 10.88
CA ARG A 3 -6.98 19.28 11.18
C ARG A 3 -7.17 18.19 10.14
N LEU A 4 -7.17 16.92 10.56
CA LEU A 4 -7.59 15.80 9.69
C LEU A 4 -9.06 16.04 9.29
N THR A 5 -9.26 16.53 8.06
CA THR A 5 -10.59 16.86 7.51
C THR A 5 -11.27 15.66 6.88
N ASN A 6 -10.50 14.74 6.29
CA ASN A 6 -10.99 13.56 5.60
C ASN A 6 -10.75 12.33 6.48
N LEU A 7 -11.68 12.06 7.41
CA LEU A 7 -11.67 10.84 8.23
C LEU A 7 -12.42 9.73 7.48
N THR A 8 -11.80 8.56 7.36
CA THR A 8 -12.49 7.37 6.86
C THR A 8 -13.51 6.87 7.89
N PRO A 9 -14.51 6.06 7.50
CA PRO A 9 -15.47 5.48 8.45
C PRO A 9 -14.79 4.70 9.58
N ALA A 10 -13.70 3.98 9.27
CA ALA A 10 -12.93 3.23 10.25
C ALA A 10 -12.22 4.16 11.25
N GLU A 11 -11.62 5.26 10.79
CA GLU A 11 -10.97 6.24 11.65
C GLU A 11 -11.98 6.99 12.54
N LYS A 12 -13.17 7.27 12.02
CA LYS A 12 -14.26 7.83 12.83
C LYS A 12 -14.64 6.88 13.96
N LYS A 13 -14.85 5.60 13.63
CA LYS A 13 -15.15 4.56 14.64
C LYS A 13 -14.03 4.45 15.68
N PHE A 14 -12.76 4.51 15.26
CA PHE A 14 -11.63 4.50 16.18
C PHE A 14 -11.65 5.66 17.18
N ILE A 15 -12.00 6.87 16.72
CA ILE A 15 -12.15 8.03 17.60
C ILE A 15 -13.29 7.83 18.60
N ASP A 16 -14.45 7.35 18.12
CA ASP A 16 -15.61 7.10 18.98
C ASP A 16 -15.31 6.01 20.03
N ASP A 17 -14.62 4.93 19.63
CA ASP A 17 -14.19 3.85 20.50
C ASP A 17 -13.16 4.34 21.53
N ALA A 18 -12.22 5.21 21.14
CA ALA A 18 -11.25 5.81 22.06
C ALA A 18 -11.92 6.68 23.13
N ILE A 19 -12.95 7.44 22.75
CA ILE A 19 -13.76 8.22 23.69
C ILE A 19 -14.52 7.29 24.62
N ALA A 20 -15.19 6.26 24.09
CA ALA A 20 -15.95 5.31 24.89
C ALA A 20 -15.03 4.55 25.88
N ALA A 21 -13.84 4.15 25.45
CA ALA A 21 -12.85 3.51 26.31
C ALA A 21 -12.38 4.45 27.44
N ALA A 22 -12.15 5.72 27.13
CA ALA A 22 -11.75 6.71 28.13
C ALA A 22 -12.90 7.04 29.11
N GLU A 23 -14.16 7.08 28.64
CA GLU A 23 -15.33 7.23 29.52
C GLU A 23 -15.54 6.02 30.42
N ARG A 24 -15.35 4.79 29.91
CA ARG A 24 -15.38 3.57 30.71
C ARG A 24 -14.28 3.56 31.77
N ALA A 25 -13.05 3.93 31.40
CA ALA A 25 -11.92 3.99 32.33
C ALA A 25 -12.13 5.05 33.42
N ALA A 26 -12.77 6.18 33.09
CA ALA A 26 -13.10 7.21 34.05
C ALA A 26 -14.35 6.90 34.90
N GLY A 27 -15.18 5.93 34.48
CA GLY A 27 -16.47 5.60 35.10
C GLY A 27 -17.53 6.71 34.98
N LYS A 28 -17.26 7.74 34.17
CA LYS A 28 -18.13 8.92 33.98
C LYS A 28 -17.89 9.55 32.62
N LYS A 29 -18.82 10.40 32.18
CA LYS A 29 -18.62 11.20 30.95
C LYS A 29 -17.43 12.13 31.08
N LEU A 30 -16.65 12.21 30.01
CA LEU A 30 -15.48 13.08 29.95
C LEU A 30 -15.91 14.56 29.90
N ASN A 31 -15.25 15.39 30.70
CA ASN A 31 -15.36 16.84 30.57
C ASN A 31 -14.70 17.31 29.25
N GLN A 32 -15.09 18.49 28.75
CA GLN A 32 -14.62 19.05 27.48
C GLN A 32 -13.08 19.10 27.35
N PRO A 33 -12.29 19.46 28.38
CA PRO A 33 -10.82 19.42 28.30
C PRO A 33 -10.27 17.99 28.15
N ASN A 34 -10.76 17.05 28.96
CA ASN A 34 -10.30 15.66 28.91
C ASN A 34 -10.70 14.98 27.60
N ARG A 35 -11.90 15.28 27.10
CA ARG A 35 -12.37 14.84 25.78
C ARG A 35 -11.45 15.37 24.67
N HIS A 36 -11.00 16.62 24.77
CA HIS A 36 -10.07 17.21 23.81
C HIS A 36 -8.70 16.50 23.82
N ILE A 37 -8.19 16.13 24.99
CA ILE A 37 -6.94 15.37 25.12
C ILE A 37 -7.06 14.01 24.42
N VAL A 38 -8.15 13.26 24.68
CA VAL A 38 -8.39 11.96 24.03
C VAL A 38 -8.50 12.12 22.52
N LEU A 39 -9.24 13.14 22.05
CA LEU A 39 -9.38 13.43 20.63
C LEU A 39 -8.04 13.74 19.94
N ASN A 40 -7.20 14.57 20.55
CA ASN A 40 -5.90 14.92 19.98
C ASN A 40 -4.96 13.72 19.94
N ARG A 41 -4.98 12.87 20.97
CA ARG A 41 -4.20 11.63 21.00
C ARG A 41 -4.65 10.66 19.91
N ALA A 42 -5.96 10.44 19.78
CA ALA A 42 -6.51 9.57 18.73
C ALA A 42 -6.15 10.07 17.32
N ARG A 43 -6.21 11.39 17.09
CA ARG A 43 -5.80 12.01 15.82
C ARG A 43 -4.31 11.85 15.54
N ALA A 44 -3.44 12.06 16.53
CA ALA A 44 -2.01 11.83 16.38
C ALA A 44 -1.71 10.37 15.99
N GLN A 45 -2.46 9.43 16.55
CA GLN A 45 -2.31 8.02 16.24
C GLN A 45 -2.76 7.68 14.81
N ILE A 46 -3.86 8.26 14.33
CA ILE A 46 -4.30 8.14 12.93
C ILE A 46 -3.24 8.70 11.99
N GLU A 47 -2.69 9.88 12.29
CA GLU A 47 -1.65 10.50 11.47
C GLU A 47 -0.39 9.65 11.38
N SER A 48 0.05 9.10 12.52
CA SER A 48 1.17 8.16 12.59
C SER A 48 0.91 6.90 11.75
N GLN A 49 -0.28 6.32 11.85
CA GLN A 49 -0.66 5.14 11.09
C GLN A 49 -0.64 5.42 9.57
N ARG A 50 -1.24 6.52 9.13
CA ARG A 50 -1.20 6.94 7.72
C ARG A 50 0.22 7.17 7.21
N TYR A 51 1.08 7.75 8.04
CA TYR A 51 2.48 7.91 7.68
C TYR A 51 3.16 6.55 7.51
N ALA A 52 2.97 5.62 8.44
CA ALA A 52 3.51 4.28 8.36
C ALA A 52 2.98 3.52 7.13
N ASP A 53 1.69 3.63 6.81
CA ASP A 53 1.08 2.99 5.65
C ASP A 53 1.65 3.54 4.34
N ARG A 54 1.85 4.86 4.24
CA ARG A 54 2.55 5.46 3.08
C ARG A 54 3.98 4.95 2.94
N GLN A 55 4.73 4.85 4.04
CA GLN A 55 6.10 4.32 4.01
C GLN A 55 6.15 2.83 3.65
N ARG A 56 5.13 2.06 4.02
CA ARG A 56 4.99 0.65 3.60
C ARG A 56 4.71 0.54 2.12
N ALA A 57 3.78 1.34 1.59
CA ALA A 57 3.45 1.35 0.17
C ALA A 57 4.68 1.67 -0.69
N LEU A 58 5.45 2.70 -0.35
CA LEU A 58 6.69 3.05 -1.06
C LEU A 58 7.69 1.88 -1.09
N ARG A 59 7.85 1.15 0.02
CA ARG A 59 8.75 -0.02 0.08
C ARG A 59 8.22 -1.24 -0.67
N GLU A 60 6.91 -1.37 -0.84
CA GLU A 60 6.30 -2.43 -1.66
C GLU A 60 6.52 -2.12 -3.16
N ASP A 61 6.35 -0.86 -3.56
CA ASP A 61 6.58 -0.41 -4.94
C ASP A 61 8.04 -0.61 -5.36
N GLU A 62 9.01 -0.31 -4.47
CA GLU A 62 10.44 -0.58 -4.71
C GLU A 62 10.73 -2.07 -4.89
N ARG A 63 10.11 -2.95 -4.08
CA ARG A 63 10.23 -4.41 -4.24
C ARG A 63 9.62 -4.89 -5.55
N GLN A 64 8.46 -4.35 -5.91
CA GLN A 64 7.81 -4.70 -7.17
C GLN A 64 8.64 -4.28 -8.39
N GLN A 65 9.36 -3.14 -8.30
CA GLN A 65 10.29 -2.71 -9.34
C GLN A 65 11.56 -3.58 -9.41
N SER A 66 12.08 -4.06 -8.28
CA SER A 66 13.23 -4.98 -8.27
C SER A 66 12.89 -6.37 -8.82
N ASP A 67 11.67 -6.84 -8.57
CA ASP A 67 11.20 -8.14 -9.05
C ASP A 67 10.80 -8.11 -10.55
N PHE A 68 10.59 -6.91 -11.11
CA PHE A 68 10.38 -6.72 -12.54
C PHE A 68 11.70 -6.85 -13.31
N ALA A 69 12.27 -8.06 -13.33
CA ALA A 69 13.38 -8.40 -14.21
C ALA A 69 12.87 -8.64 -15.63
N TRP A 70 13.21 -7.76 -16.58
CA TRP A 70 12.94 -7.96 -18.00
C TRP A 70 13.71 -9.18 -18.52
N SER A 71 13.07 -10.34 -18.58
CA SER A 71 13.64 -11.51 -19.23
C SER A 71 13.68 -11.28 -20.74
N ARG A 72 14.89 -11.20 -21.30
CA ARG A 72 15.12 -11.10 -22.75
C ARG A 72 14.37 -12.27 -23.42
N PRO A 73 13.50 -12.02 -24.43
CA PRO A 73 12.81 -13.10 -25.11
C PRO A 73 13.85 -14.07 -25.67
N ARG A 74 13.72 -15.36 -25.31
CA ARG A 74 14.59 -16.41 -25.82
C ARG A 74 14.35 -16.49 -27.32
N ALA A 75 15.39 -16.23 -28.12
CA ALA A 75 15.31 -16.33 -29.57
C ALA A 75 14.70 -17.70 -29.92
N ALA A 76 13.56 -17.68 -30.60
CA ALA A 76 12.91 -18.89 -31.08
C ALA A 76 13.91 -19.63 -32.00
N PRO A 77 14.10 -20.96 -31.84
CA PRO A 77 14.95 -21.70 -32.77
C PRO A 77 14.36 -21.55 -34.17
N LEU A 78 15.22 -21.11 -35.10
CA LEU A 78 14.92 -21.05 -36.52
C LEU A 78 14.37 -22.41 -36.96
N ILE A 79 13.14 -22.41 -37.49
CA ILE A 79 12.58 -23.56 -38.20
C ILE A 79 13.45 -23.76 -39.43
N ALA A 80 14.41 -24.68 -39.33
CA ALA A 80 15.06 -25.28 -40.47
C ALA A 80 14.13 -26.39 -40.96
N ASP A 81 13.36 -26.11 -42.00
CA ASP A 81 12.76 -27.12 -42.88
C ASP A 81 12.23 -26.44 -44.14
N PHE A 82 13.04 -26.39 -45.18
CA PHE A 82 12.53 -26.61 -46.53
C PHE A 82 13.53 -27.48 -47.29
N GLY A 83 12.98 -28.61 -47.73
CA GLY A 83 13.66 -29.71 -48.41
C GLY A 83 14.41 -29.27 -49.66
N GLY A 84 15.43 -30.04 -49.98
CA GLY A 84 16.36 -29.73 -51.04
C GLY A 84 15.77 -29.73 -52.44
N LEU A 85 16.52 -29.14 -53.36
CA LEU A 85 16.48 -29.52 -54.76
C LEU A 85 17.87 -29.32 -55.37
N VAL A 86 18.52 -30.45 -55.62
CA VAL A 86 19.29 -30.82 -56.81
C VAL A 86 20.20 -29.76 -57.43
N VAL A 87 21.50 -30.00 -57.24
CA VAL A 87 22.60 -29.56 -58.12
C VAL A 87 22.34 -30.10 -59.54
N LEU A 88 22.20 -29.23 -60.53
CA LEU A 88 22.45 -29.59 -61.93
C LEU A 88 23.30 -28.53 -62.62
N THR A 89 24.58 -28.85 -62.70
CA THR A 89 25.57 -28.30 -63.62
C THR A 89 25.13 -28.57 -65.06
N LEU A 90 25.09 -27.55 -65.92
CA LEU A 90 25.20 -27.72 -67.37
C LEU A 90 25.93 -26.53 -68.00
N ARG A 91 27.18 -26.84 -68.36
CA ARG A 91 27.95 -26.47 -69.56
C ARG A 91 27.76 -25.10 -70.20
#